data_AF-A0A5U8SVC1-F1
#
_entry.id   AF-A0A5U8SVC1-F1
#
_cell.length_a   1.000
_cell.length_b   1.000
_cell.length_c   1.000
_cell.angle_alpha   90.00
_cell.angle_beta   90.00
_cell.angle_gamma   90.00
#
_symmetry.space_group_name_H-M   'P 1'
#
loop_
_entity.id
_entity.type
_entity.pdbx_description
1 polymer ?
#
loop_
_entity_poly.entity_id
_entity_poly.type
_entity_poly.pdbx_seq_one_letter_code
_entity_poly.pdbx_strand_id
1 'polypeptide(L)'
;LRLGRAGYTKIQQACADTAQWLADELNKLGIFDLVYDGRGALPAVAYKLKPGVTQFNLYDLSDRIRTRGWLIASYPLPADREKTVVQRIMIRHGVSRDLAALLLDDIKRAIDHFRQNPVVNSTAKATFHHG
;
A
#
# COMPACT_ATOMS: atom_id res chain seq x y z
N LEU A 1 -29.82 7.62 11.49
CA LEU A 1 -29.73 9.05 11.14
C LEU A 1 -28.56 9.24 10.17
N ARG A 2 -28.93 9.62 8.95
CA ARG A 2 -28.08 9.97 7.80
C ARG A 2 -27.03 10.99 8.26
N LEU A 3 -25.74 10.69 8.10
CA LEU A 3 -24.57 11.34 8.70
C LEU A 3 -24.57 12.89 8.69
N GLY A 4 -25.32 13.52 7.80
CA GLY A 4 -25.25 14.95 7.53
C GLY A 4 -23.86 15.34 7.01
N ARG A 5 -23.67 16.63 6.71
CA ARG A 5 -22.36 17.13 6.27
C ARG A 5 -21.29 16.85 7.33
N ALA A 6 -21.59 17.17 8.59
CA ALA A 6 -20.64 17.02 9.70
C ALA A 6 -20.21 15.56 9.94
N GLY A 7 -21.14 14.60 9.90
CA GLY A 7 -20.79 13.19 10.07
C GLY A 7 -20.02 12.63 8.88
N TYR A 8 -20.36 13.05 7.65
CA TYR A 8 -19.60 12.65 6.47
C TYR A 8 -18.18 13.22 6.52
N THR A 9 -18.01 14.48 6.91
CA THR A 9 -16.69 15.10 7.12
C THR A 9 -15.88 14.33 8.14
N LYS A 10 -16.46 13.96 9.30
CA LYS A 10 -15.75 13.18 10.33
C LYS A 10 -15.24 11.83 9.80
N ILE A 11 -16.07 11.13 9.02
CA ILE A 11 -15.69 9.84 8.44
C ILE A 11 -14.57 10.00 7.41
N GLN A 12 -14.70 10.95 6.48
CA GLN A 12 -13.67 11.15 5.46
C GLN A 12 -12.36 11.64 6.06
N GLN A 13 -12.43 12.49 7.08
CA GLN A 13 -11.25 12.95 7.81
C GLN A 13 -10.53 11.77 8.50
N ALA A 14 -11.27 10.88 9.18
CA ALA A 14 -10.68 9.70 9.81
C ALA A 14 -9.98 8.78 8.78
N CYS A 15 -10.56 8.60 7.59
CA CYS A 15 -9.92 7.86 6.50
C CYS A 15 -8.64 8.57 6.00
N ALA A 16 -8.69 9.89 5.82
CA ALA A 16 -7.57 10.69 5.34
C ALA A 16 -6.41 10.70 6.35
N ASP A 17 -6.69 10.98 7.62
CA ASP A 17 -5.72 10.88 8.72
C ASP A 17 -5.12 9.48 8.76
N THR A 18 -5.95 8.46 8.50
CA THR A 18 -5.51 7.07 8.50
C THR A 18 -4.50 6.79 7.38
N ALA A 19 -4.79 7.24 6.17
CA ALA A 19 -3.90 7.12 5.02
C ALA A 19 -2.59 7.88 5.22
N GLN A 20 -2.63 9.11 5.72
CA GLN A 20 -1.45 9.96 5.90
C GLN A 20 -0.45 9.37 6.90
N TRP A 21 -0.94 8.88 8.03
CA TRP A 21 -0.09 8.16 8.98
C TRP A 21 0.51 6.89 8.38
N LEU A 22 -0.26 6.13 7.60
CA LEU A 22 0.26 4.91 6.98
C LEU A 22 1.35 5.26 5.96
N ALA A 23 1.20 6.36 5.22
CA ALA A 23 2.22 6.86 4.32
C ALA A 23 3.50 7.22 5.09
N ASP A 24 3.38 7.95 6.19
CA ASP A 24 4.53 8.35 7.01
C ASP A 24 5.27 7.13 7.59
N GLU A 25 4.52 6.11 8.05
CA GLU A 25 5.09 4.85 8.55
C GLU A 25 5.78 4.02 7.45
N LEU A 26 5.17 3.92 6.26
CA LEU A 26 5.76 3.23 5.12
C LEU A 26 7.04 3.94 4.65
N ASN A 27 7.07 5.28 4.67
CA ASN A 27 8.26 6.04 4.31
C ASN A 27 9.45 5.76 5.26
N LYS A 28 9.18 5.57 6.56
CA LYS A 28 10.21 5.20 7.56
C LYS A 28 10.89 3.86 7.29
N LEU A 29 10.26 2.96 6.53
CA LEU A 29 10.87 1.68 6.15
C LEU A 29 12.04 1.85 5.17
N GLY A 30 12.16 3.01 4.54
CA GLY A 30 13.34 3.39 3.75
C GLY A 30 13.46 2.72 2.38
N ILE A 31 12.71 1.65 2.11
CA ILE A 31 12.75 0.87 0.86
C ILE A 31 11.73 1.31 -0.19
N PHE A 32 10.80 2.20 0.17
CA PHE A 32 9.73 2.67 -0.71
C PHE A 32 9.94 4.13 -1.12
N ASP A 33 9.61 4.44 -2.37
CA ASP A 33 9.35 5.80 -2.83
C ASP A 33 7.84 6.01 -2.87
N LEU A 34 7.33 6.96 -2.09
CA LEU A 34 5.92 7.31 -2.13
C LEU A 34 5.60 8.04 -3.43
N VAL A 35 4.65 7.50 -4.19
CA VAL A 35 4.04 8.13 -5.36
C VAL A 35 2.88 9.03 -4.93
N TYR A 36 2.17 8.66 -3.87
CA TYR A 36 1.11 9.43 -3.25
C TYR A 36 1.02 9.10 -1.75
N ASP A 37 0.89 10.12 -0.91
CA ASP A 37 1.00 10.04 0.55
C ASP A 37 -0.32 10.26 1.30
N GLY A 38 -1.44 10.33 0.58
CA GLY A 38 -2.77 10.56 1.17
C GLY A 38 -3.09 12.03 1.46
N ARG A 39 -2.25 12.98 1.01
CA ARG A 39 -2.49 14.41 1.16
C ARG A 39 -3.11 14.99 -0.11
N GLY A 40 -4.07 15.91 0.04
CA GLY A 40 -4.62 16.72 -1.06
C GLY A 40 -5.81 16.15 -1.86
N ALA A 41 -6.13 14.85 -1.78
CA ALA A 41 -7.26 14.30 -2.53
C ALA A 41 -7.93 13.09 -1.87
N LEU A 42 -7.34 11.90 -2.01
CA LEU A 42 -7.98 10.64 -1.63
C LEU A 42 -7.34 10.06 -0.37
N PRO A 43 -8.10 9.35 0.48
CA PRO A 43 -7.54 8.62 1.60
C PRO A 43 -6.84 7.34 1.10
N ALA A 44 -5.70 7.50 0.44
CA ALA A 44 -4.94 6.41 -0.15
C ALA A 44 -3.44 6.63 -0.01
N VAL A 45 -2.67 5.55 -0.07
CA VAL A 45 -1.22 5.59 -0.21
C VAL A 45 -0.84 4.81 -1.44
N ALA A 46 0.06 5.36 -2.27
CA ALA A 46 0.65 4.64 -3.39
C ALA A 46 2.16 4.76 -3.34
N TYR A 47 2.85 3.66 -3.58
CA TYR A 47 4.30 3.61 -3.51
C TYR A 47 4.89 2.65 -4.54
N LYS A 48 6.15 2.87 -4.87
CA LYS A 48 6.99 1.94 -5.62
C LYS A 48 8.19 1.52 -4.76
N LEU A 49 8.89 0.46 -5.15
CA LEU A 49 10.19 0.14 -4.55
C LEU A 49 11.24 1.15 -5.02
N LYS A 50 12.17 1.52 -4.12
CA LYS A 50 13.32 2.32 -4.48
C LYS A 50 14.23 1.60 -5.46
N PRO A 51 14.95 2.35 -6.33
CA PRO A 51 16.05 1.77 -7.10
C PRO A 51 17.04 1.05 -6.17
N GLY A 52 17.45 -0.16 -6.54
CA GLY A 52 18.40 -0.97 -5.77
C GLY A 52 17.77 -2.01 -4.83
N VAL A 53 16.46 -1.96 -4.58
CA VAL A 53 15.75 -3.06 -3.92
C VAL A 53 15.46 -4.14 -4.96
N THR A 54 16.16 -5.27 -4.88
CA THR A 54 16.13 -6.35 -5.88
C THR A 54 15.76 -7.71 -5.30
N GLN A 55 15.59 -7.80 -3.98
CA GLN A 55 15.29 -9.04 -3.27
C GLN A 55 13.88 -9.57 -3.56
N PHE A 56 12.95 -8.71 -3.96
CA PHE A 56 11.57 -9.04 -4.31
C PHE A 56 10.95 -7.90 -5.13
N ASN A 57 9.81 -8.13 -5.77
CA ASN A 57 9.00 -7.09 -6.42
C ASN A 57 7.64 -6.89 -5.70
N LEU A 58 6.88 -5.86 -6.08
CA LEU A 58 5.60 -5.54 -5.41
C LEU A 58 4.48 -6.57 -5.65
N TYR A 59 4.63 -7.47 -6.62
CA TYR A 59 3.73 -8.60 -6.79
C TYR A 59 4.05 -9.70 -5.78
N ASP A 60 5.33 -10.00 -5.54
CA ASP A 60 5.77 -10.92 -4.48
C ASP A 60 5.29 -10.44 -3.10
N LEU A 61 5.40 -9.12 -2.84
CA LEU A 61 4.91 -8.53 -1.60
C LEU A 61 3.40 -8.72 -1.45
N SER A 62 2.62 -8.44 -2.51
CA SER A 62 1.17 -8.70 -2.53
C SER A 62 0.83 -10.16 -2.29
N ASP A 63 1.55 -11.09 -2.90
CA ASP A 63 1.33 -12.52 -2.73
C ASP A 63 1.62 -12.95 -1.29
N ARG A 64 2.70 -12.44 -0.70
CA ARG A 64 3.07 -12.76 0.67
C ARG A 64 2.05 -12.23 1.68
N ILE A 65 1.65 -10.97 1.60
CA ILE A 65 0.66 -10.41 2.53
C ILE A 65 -0.74 -10.99 2.30
N ARG A 66 -1.04 -11.50 1.11
CA ARG A 66 -2.30 -12.24 0.83
C ARG A 66 -2.41 -13.51 1.67
N THR A 67 -1.29 -14.18 1.98
CA THR A 67 -1.29 -15.33 2.91
C THR A 67 -1.74 -14.96 4.33
N ARG A 68 -1.74 -13.67 4.66
CA ARG A 68 -2.25 -13.09 5.93
C ARG A 68 -3.65 -12.49 5.80
N GLY A 69 -4.32 -12.68 4.67
CA GLY A 69 -5.69 -12.22 4.42
C GLY A 69 -5.80 -10.83 3.78
N TRP A 70 -4.68 -10.18 3.46
CA TRP A 70 -4.69 -8.84 2.84
C TRP A 70 -4.72 -8.92 1.32
N LEU A 71 -5.69 -8.22 0.70
CA LEU A 71 -5.69 -8.01 -0.75
C LEU A 71 -5.25 -6.58 -1.07
N ILE A 72 -4.06 -6.44 -1.67
CA ILE A 72 -3.52 -5.14 -2.08
C ILE A 72 -3.28 -5.11 -3.59
N ALA A 73 -3.66 -4.00 -4.22
CA ALA A 73 -3.49 -3.81 -5.65
C ALA A 73 -2.04 -3.44 -5.98
N SER A 74 -1.40 -4.24 -6.84
CA SER A 74 -0.11 -3.95 -7.45
C SER A 74 -0.29 -3.94 -8.97
N TYR A 75 0.19 -2.90 -9.65
CA TYR A 75 0.00 -2.72 -11.09
C TYR A 75 1.05 -1.77 -11.70
N PRO A 76 1.36 -1.88 -13.01
CA PRO A 76 2.20 -0.91 -13.69
C PRO A 76 1.48 0.43 -13.85
N LEU A 77 2.22 1.54 -13.82
CA LEU A 77 1.66 2.85 -14.15
C LEU A 77 1.17 2.90 -15.61
N PRO A 78 0.30 3.88 -15.95
CA PRO A 78 -0.25 4.04 -17.31
C PRO A 78 0.81 4.34 -18.36
N ALA A 79 0.34 4.58 -19.60
CA ALA A 79 1.16 4.87 -20.78
C ALA A 79 2.40 5.73 -20.49
N ASP A 80 3.52 5.38 -21.11
CA ASP A 80 4.85 5.98 -20.96
C ASP A 80 5.58 5.68 -19.62
N ARG A 81 4.98 4.87 -18.73
CA ARG A 81 5.57 4.46 -17.44
C ARG A 81 5.30 3.00 -17.06
N GLU A 82 5.05 2.12 -18.02
CA GLU A 82 4.59 0.73 -17.81
C GLU A 82 5.62 -0.13 -17.06
N LYS A 83 6.89 0.25 -17.05
CA LYS A 83 7.95 -0.42 -16.27
C LYS A 83 7.89 -0.09 -14.77
N THR A 84 7.15 0.94 -14.37
CA THR A 84 7.03 1.35 -12.97
C THR A 84 5.84 0.66 -12.35
N VAL A 85 6.08 -0.37 -11.55
CA VAL A 85 5.05 -1.01 -10.74
C VAL A 85 4.83 -0.20 -9.47
N VAL A 86 3.57 0.03 -9.14
CA VAL A 86 3.13 0.63 -7.88
C VAL A 86 2.25 -0.33 -7.10
N GLN A 87 2.23 -0.17 -5.79
CA GLN A 87 1.26 -0.79 -4.91
C GLN A 87 0.41 0.32 -4.27
N ARG A 88 -0.91 0.13 -4.22
CA ARG A 88 -1.86 1.14 -3.73
C ARG A 88 -2.76 0.57 -2.64
N ILE A 89 -2.84 1.29 -1.52
CA ILE A 89 -3.70 0.98 -0.38
C ILE A 89 -4.74 2.09 -0.26
N MET A 90 -6.03 1.74 -0.33
CA MET A 90 -7.14 2.67 -0.18
C MET A 90 -7.76 2.49 1.21
N ILE A 91 -7.82 3.57 1.98
CA ILE A 91 -8.48 3.59 3.28
C ILE A 91 -9.94 3.99 3.09
N ARG A 92 -10.84 3.05 3.35
CA ARG A 92 -12.29 3.24 3.25
C ARG A 92 -12.91 3.27 4.65
N HIS A 93 -14.13 3.76 4.74
CA HIS A 93 -14.88 3.67 5.99
C HIS A 93 -14.94 2.21 6.47
N GLY A 94 -14.64 1.98 7.75
CA GLY A 94 -14.48 0.65 8.35
C GLY A 94 -13.02 0.18 8.46
N VAL A 95 -12.09 0.78 7.72
CA VAL A 95 -10.65 0.56 7.93
C VAL A 95 -10.17 1.49 9.04
N SER A 96 -10.01 0.96 10.24
CA SER A 96 -9.51 1.71 11.40
C SER A 96 -7.99 1.91 11.35
N ARG A 97 -7.49 2.82 12.20
CA ARG A 97 -6.05 2.98 12.48
C ARG A 97 -5.42 1.65 12.89
N ASP A 98 -6.07 0.89 13.76
CA ASP A 98 -5.54 -0.39 14.26
C ASP A 98 -5.46 -1.43 13.14
N LEU A 99 -6.47 -1.50 12.26
CA LEU A 99 -6.43 -2.39 11.11
C LEU A 99 -5.30 -2.01 10.14
N ALA A 100 -5.09 -0.71 9.92
CA ALA A 100 -3.95 -0.23 9.13
C ALA A 100 -2.59 -0.54 9.79
N ALA A 101 -2.52 -0.54 11.13
CA ALA A 101 -1.32 -0.93 11.87
C ALA A 101 -1.02 -2.43 11.76
N LEU A 102 -2.05 -3.29 11.84
CA LEU A 102 -1.89 -4.72 11.59
C LEU A 102 -1.37 -4.99 10.17
N LEU A 103 -1.88 -4.28 9.18
CA LEU A 103 -1.37 -4.37 7.80
C LEU A 103 0.10 -3.95 7.72
N LEU A 104 0.47 -2.82 8.33
CA LEU A 104 1.85 -2.34 8.36
C LEU A 104 2.80 -3.38 8.98
N ASP A 105 2.39 -4.03 10.07
CA ASP A 105 3.21 -5.06 10.71
C ASP A 105 3.37 -6.32 9.83
N ASP A 106 2.33 -6.73 9.11
CA ASP A 106 2.45 -7.83 8.14
C ASP A 106 3.30 -7.46 6.92
N ILE A 107 3.29 -6.18 6.48
CA ILE A 107 4.23 -5.67 5.47
C ILE A 107 5.67 -5.76 5.98
N LYS A 108 5.95 -5.30 7.21
CA LYS A 108 7.29 -5.40 7.82
C LYS A 108 7.78 -6.84 7.88
N ARG A 109 6.92 -7.77 8.34
CA ARG A 109 7.22 -9.21 8.39
C ARG A 109 7.50 -9.80 7.01
N ALA A 110 6.75 -9.38 5.98
CA ALA A 110 7.00 -9.82 4.61
C ALA A 110 8.37 -9.32 4.10
N ILE A 111 8.72 -8.07 4.38
CA ILE A 111 10.04 -7.50 4.04
C ILE A 111 11.16 -8.28 4.74
N ASP A 112 11.02 -8.55 6.04
CA ASP A 112 12.00 -9.32 6.80
C ASP A 112 12.16 -10.75 6.26
N HIS A 113 11.07 -11.37 5.84
CA HIS A 113 11.11 -12.66 5.18
C HIS A 113 11.94 -12.61 3.89
N PHE A 114 11.74 -11.60 3.03
CA PHE A 114 12.50 -11.46 1.77
C PHE A 114 13.96 -11.09 1.97
N ARG A 115 14.31 -10.43 3.09
CA ARG A 115 15.73 -10.22 3.46
C ARG A 115 16.46 -11.55 3.69
N GLN A 116 15.77 -12.55 4.23
CA GLN A 116 16.32 -13.88 4.51
C GLN A 116 16.11 -14.86 3.35
N ASN A 117 15.08 -14.64 2.53
CA ASN A 117 14.66 -15.53 1.44
C ASN A 117 14.39 -14.72 0.16
N PRO A 118 15.43 -14.21 -0.52
CA PRO A 118 15.24 -13.38 -1.72
C PRO A 118 14.62 -14.18 -2.88
N VAL A 119 13.73 -13.53 -3.64
CA VAL A 119 13.11 -14.07 -4.86
C VAL A 119 13.79 -13.47 -6.09
N VAL A 120 15.06 -13.84 -6.29
CA VAL A 120 15.85 -13.40 -7.45
C VAL A 120 15.30 -14.12 -8.68
N ASN A 121 14.66 -13.40 -9.61
CA ASN A 121 13.90 -13.92 -10.77
C ASN A 121 12.42 -14.24 -10.52
N SER A 122 11.73 -13.44 -9.71
CA SER A 122 10.27 -13.53 -9.59
C SER A 122 9.55 -13.45 -10.94
N THR A 123 8.58 -14.33 -11.12
CA THR A 123 7.64 -14.35 -12.27
C THR A 123 6.26 -13.77 -11.91
N ALA A 124 6.10 -13.23 -10.69
CA ALA A 124 4.84 -12.71 -10.19
C ALA A 124 4.37 -11.50 -11.02
N LYS A 125 3.05 -11.42 -11.27
CA LYS A 125 2.41 -10.41 -12.12
C LYS A 125 1.17 -9.83 -11.45
N ALA A 126 0.67 -8.73 -12.01
CA ALA A 126 -0.54 -8.07 -11.54
C ALA A 126 -1.71 -9.06 -11.52
N THR A 127 -2.33 -9.21 -10.35
CA THR A 127 -3.50 -10.07 -10.18
C THR A 127 -4.81 -9.29 -10.31
N PHE A 128 -4.85 -8.00 -9.91
CA PHE A 128 -6.02 -7.12 -10.04
C PHE A 128 -5.62 -5.63 -10.07
N HIS A 129 -6.31 -4.82 -10.88
CA HIS A 129 -6.26 -3.36 -10.83
C HIS A 129 -7.69 -2.80 -11.00
N HIS A 130 -7.99 -1.68 -10.34
CA HIS A 130 -9.23 -0.94 -10.60
C HIS A 130 -8.94 0.05 -11.72
N GLY A 131 -9.54 -0.16 -12.89
CA GLY A 131 -9.54 0.77 -14.01
C GLY A 131 -10.24 2.08 -13.68
#